data_AF-A0A392RC73-F1
#
_entry.id   AF-A0A392RC73-F1
#
_cell.length_a   1.000
_cell.length_b   1.000
_cell.length_c   1.000
_cell.angle_alpha   90.00
_cell.angle_beta   90.00
_cell.angle_gamma   90.00
#
_symmetry.space_group_name_H-M   'P 1'
#
loop_
_entity.id
_entity.type
_entity.pdbx_description
1 polymer ?
#
loop_
_entity_poly.entity_id
_entity_poly.type
_entity_poly.pdbx_seq_one_letter_code
_entity_poly.pdbx_strand_id
1 'polypeptide(L)'
;WINSGHHTCPKSGQRLIHTALIPNYALKSLVHQWCYENNVSVNEPKGNNNSGSSSKRHKNENAIDHISANKASKDAVKMTAEFLVGKLATGSTDIQRQSAYEIRLLAKTGMANRQIIAEVG
;
A
#
# COMPACT_ATOMS: atom_id res chain seq x y z
N TRP A 1 5.60 16.02 -8.10
CA TRP A 1 6.50 15.28 -9.00
C TRP A 1 6.68 16.02 -10.33
N ILE A 2 5.71 15.98 -11.25
CA ILE A 2 5.80 16.72 -12.52
C ILE A 2 5.92 18.23 -12.27
N ASN A 3 5.10 18.79 -11.39
CA ASN A 3 5.18 20.21 -10.99
C ASN A 3 6.51 20.61 -10.31
N SER A 4 7.33 19.64 -9.92
CA SER A 4 8.65 19.84 -9.33
C SER A 4 9.78 19.80 -10.38
N GLY A 5 9.44 19.69 -11.67
CA GLY A 5 10.41 19.67 -12.78
C GLY A 5 10.87 18.26 -13.20
N HIS A 6 10.33 17.19 -12.63
CA HIS A 6 10.74 15.83 -13.00
C HIS A 6 10.01 15.34 -14.25
N HIS A 7 10.79 14.95 -15.28
CA HIS A 7 10.28 14.40 -16.54
C HIS A 7 10.50 12.89 -16.67
N THR A 8 10.71 12.20 -15.55
CA THR A 8 10.88 10.75 -15.50
C THR A 8 9.79 10.11 -14.66
N CYS A 9 9.43 8.88 -15.01
CA CYS A 9 8.55 8.06 -14.19
C CYS A 9 9.25 7.75 -12.86
N PRO A 10 8.66 8.05 -11.70
CA PRO A 10 9.28 7.79 -10.40
C PRO A 10 9.43 6.29 -10.11
N LYS A 11 8.69 5.44 -10.84
CA LYS A 11 8.70 3.98 -10.64
C LYS A 11 9.65 3.25 -11.61
N SER A 12 9.62 3.58 -12.90
CA SER A 12 10.44 2.89 -13.90
C SER A 12 11.71 3.64 -14.30
N GLY A 13 11.88 4.90 -13.89
CA GLY A 13 12.99 5.76 -14.29
C GLY A 13 12.95 6.21 -15.76
N GLN A 14 12.02 5.69 -16.56
CA GLN A 14 11.88 6.02 -17.98
C GLN A 14 11.47 7.49 -18.16
N ARG A 15 11.99 8.12 -19.20
CA ARG A 15 11.64 9.50 -19.57
C ARG A 15 10.21 9.54 -20.11
N LEU A 16 9.41 10.47 -19.59
CA LEU A 16 8.04 10.68 -20.03
C LEU A 16 8.02 11.36 -21.39
N ILE A 17 7.22 10.84 -22.32
CA ILE A 17 6.99 11.45 -23.65
C ILE A 17 6.15 12.74 -23.56
N HIS A 18 5.28 12.84 -22.55
CA HIS A 18 4.51 14.05 -22.22
C HIS A 18 4.24 14.09 -20.70
N THR A 19 4.16 15.30 -20.17
CA THR A 19 3.75 15.64 -18.80
C THR A 19 2.24 15.76 -18.54
N ALA A 20 1.37 15.56 -19.54
CA ALA A 20 -0.08 15.68 -19.36
C ALA A 20 -0.59 14.50 -18.53
N LEU A 21 -1.30 14.83 -17.44
CA LEU A 21 -1.90 13.83 -16.56
C LEU A 21 -3.34 13.56 -17.03
N ILE A 22 -3.61 12.29 -17.33
CA ILE A 22 -4.96 11.82 -17.64
C ILE A 22 -5.60 11.33 -16.33
N PRO A 23 -6.74 11.90 -15.91
CA PRO A 23 -7.42 11.44 -14.71
C PRO A 23 -7.96 10.01 -14.89
N ASN A 24 -7.78 9.17 -13.88
CA ASN A 24 -8.37 7.83 -13.83
C ASN A 24 -9.70 7.88 -13.06
N TYR A 25 -10.81 7.99 -13.79
CA TYR A 25 -12.14 8.09 -13.19
C TYR A 25 -12.61 6.81 -12.50
N ALA A 26 -12.23 5.63 -13.02
CA ALA A 26 -12.60 4.36 -12.40
C ALA A 26 -12.01 4.25 -10.98
N LEU A 27 -10.72 4.61 -10.84
CA LEU A 27 -10.07 4.65 -9.52
C LEU A 27 -10.66 5.76 -8.65
N LYS A 28 -10.96 6.94 -9.22
CA LYS A 28 -11.63 8.03 -8.47
C LYS A 28 -12.95 7.54 -7.86
N SER A 29 -13.79 6.86 -8.64
CA SER A 29 -15.07 6.34 -8.17
C SER A 29 -14.90 5.26 -7.09
N LEU A 30 -13.95 4.34 -7.26
CA LEU A 30 -13.65 3.30 -6.27
C LEU A 30 -13.21 3.91 -4.93
N VAL A 31 -12.30 4.89 -4.97
CA VAL A 31 -11.84 5.59 -3.76
C VAL A 31 -12.99 6.35 -3.10
N HIS A 32 -13.85 7.01 -3.88
CA HIS A 32 -15.00 7.73 -3.35
C HIS A 32 -15.98 6.80 -2.64
N GLN A 33 -16.30 5.65 -3.23
CA GLN A 33 -17.15 4.64 -2.63
C GLN A 33 -16.56 4.13 -1.30
N TRP A 34 -15.27 3.78 -1.30
CA TRP A 34 -14.59 3.32 -0.10
C TRP A 34 -14.63 4.38 1.01
N CYS A 35 -14.38 5.65 0.69
CA CYS A 35 -14.46 6.73 1.66
C CYS A 35 -15.86 6.88 2.27
N TYR A 36 -16.91 6.77 1.45
CA TYR A 36 -18.30 6.79 1.91
C TYR A 36 -18.59 5.66 2.89
N GLU A 37 -18.21 4.43 2.55
CA GLU A 37 -18.41 3.25 3.40
C GLU A 37 -17.62 3.33 4.73
N ASN A 38 -16.51 4.06 4.75
CA ASN A 38 -15.61 4.19 5.91
C ASN A 38 -15.77 5.52 6.65
N ASN A 39 -16.79 6.33 6.34
CA ASN A 39 -17.04 7.65 6.94
C ASN A 39 -15.85 8.63 6.84
N VAL A 40 -15.07 8.53 5.76
CA VAL A 40 -13.95 9.44 5.48
C VAL A 40 -14.46 10.64 4.69
N SER A 41 -14.23 11.85 5.20
CA SER A 41 -14.63 13.08 4.50
C SER A 41 -13.77 13.31 3.25
N VAL A 42 -14.39 13.19 2.07
CA VAL A 42 -13.75 13.54 0.81
C VAL A 42 -13.94 15.04 0.57
N ASN A 43 -12.98 15.84 0.99
CA ASN A 43 -12.91 17.23 0.54
C ASN A 43 -12.41 17.22 -0.91
N GLU A 44 -13.31 17.38 -1.88
CA GLU A 44 -12.87 17.60 -3.26
C GLU A 44 -12.04 18.90 -3.30
N PRO A 45 -10.81 18.87 -3.84
CA PRO A 45 -10.05 20.09 -4.03
C PRO A 45 -10.72 20.89 -5.15
N LYS A 46 -11.64 21.78 -4.76
CA LYS A 46 -12.12 22.85 -5.64
C LYS A 46 -10.89 23.69 -5.99
N GLY A 47 -10.62 23.84 -7.29
CA GLY A 47 -9.52 24.64 -7.79
C GLY A 47 -9.46 26.01 -7.10
N ASN A 48 -8.26 26.38 -6.66
CA ASN A 48 -7.83 27.63 -6.06
C ASN A 48 -8.88 28.72 -5.85
N ASN A 49 -9.04 29.17 -4.60
CA ASN A 49 -8.99 30.59 -4.25
C ASN A 49 -8.53 30.77 -2.79
N ASN A 50 -7.56 31.66 -2.61
CA ASN A 50 -7.02 32.08 -1.32
C ASN A 50 -8.12 32.48 -0.35
N SER A 51 -8.05 31.95 0.88
CA SER A 51 -8.44 32.65 2.10
C SER A 51 -7.80 31.93 3.27
N GLY A 52 -6.78 32.57 3.84
CA GLY A 52 -6.17 32.09 5.07
C GLY A 52 -7.18 32.09 6.21
N SER A 53 -7.14 31.06 7.04
CA SER A 53 -7.46 31.22 8.45
C SER A 53 -6.74 30.17 9.26
N SER A 54 -5.85 30.67 10.10
CA SER A 54 -5.18 29.98 11.19
C SER A 54 -6.19 29.23 12.05
N SER A 55 -5.93 27.96 12.31
CA SER A 55 -6.50 27.27 13.47
C SER A 55 -5.53 26.21 13.98
N LYS A 56 -4.82 26.61 15.03
CA LYS A 56 -4.09 25.74 15.96
C LYS A 56 -4.96 24.54 16.32
N ARG A 57 -4.48 23.32 16.07
CA ARG A 57 -4.95 22.13 16.79
C ARG A 57 -3.77 21.26 17.22
N HIS A 58 -3.48 21.42 18.50
CA HIS A 58 -3.13 20.41 19.50
C HIS A 58 -1.98 19.42 19.22
N LYS A 59 -1.02 19.48 20.16
CA LYS A 59 0.09 18.56 20.37
C LYS A 59 -0.40 17.14 20.62
N ASN A 60 0.32 16.20 20.00
CA ASN A 60 0.87 14.96 20.55
C ASN A 60 -0.01 14.14 21.51
N GLU A 61 -0.59 13.06 20.99
CA GLU A 61 -0.74 11.79 21.73
C GLU A 61 -0.40 10.63 20.78
N ASN A 62 0.63 9.87 21.16
CA ASN A 62 1.07 8.57 20.62
C ASN A 62 1.53 8.55 19.15
N ALA A 63 2.69 9.15 18.87
CA ALA A 63 3.50 8.74 17.74
C ALA A 63 3.97 7.29 17.97
N ILE A 64 3.15 6.31 17.61
CA ILE A 64 3.62 4.94 17.41
C ILE A 64 4.70 5.05 16.34
N ASP A 65 5.93 4.70 16.70
CA ASP A 65 7.09 4.81 15.84
C ASP A 65 6.79 4.02 14.55
N HIS A 66 6.48 4.74 13.47
CA HIS A 66 6.04 4.16 12.19
C HIS A 66 7.08 3.16 11.66
N ILE A 67 8.34 3.34 12.07
CA ILE A 67 9.45 2.42 11.80
C ILE A 67 9.24 1.09 12.52
N SER A 68 8.88 1.12 13.81
CA SER A 68 8.59 -0.07 14.63
C SER A 68 7.37 -0.82 14.14
N ALA A 69 6.28 -0.10 13.80
CA ALA A 69 5.07 -0.71 13.26
C ALA A 69 5.31 -1.42 11.91
N ASN A 70 6.13 -0.81 11.03
CA ASN A 70 6.51 -1.41 9.76
C ASN A 70 7.44 -2.63 9.95
N LYS A 71 8.32 -2.60 10.95
CA LYS A 71 9.16 -3.74 11.31
C LYS A 71 8.33 -4.91 11.84
N ALA A 72 7.44 -4.66 12.80
CA ALA A 72 6.54 -5.66 13.34
C ALA A 72 5.65 -6.28 12.25
N SER A 73 5.18 -5.47 11.30
CA SER A 73 4.40 -5.96 10.16
C SER A 73 5.22 -6.90 9.27
N LYS A 74 6.48 -6.58 8.96
CA LYS A 74 7.36 -7.44 8.18
C LYS A 74 7.69 -8.73 8.92
N ASP A 75 7.96 -8.66 10.22
CA ASP A 75 8.26 -9.84 11.04
C ASP A 75 7.03 -10.78 11.12
N ALA A 76 5.83 -10.22 11.25
CA ALA A 76 4.59 -11.00 11.21
C ALA A 76 4.36 -11.69 9.85
N VAL A 77 4.61 -10.98 8.75
CA VAL A 77 4.55 -11.55 7.39
C VAL A 77 5.58 -12.68 7.24
N LYS A 78 6.79 -12.50 7.77
CA LYS A 78 7.85 -13.51 7.74
C LYS A 78 7.44 -14.78 8.49
N MET A 79 6.97 -14.66 9.74
CA MET A 79 6.48 -15.80 10.51
C MET A 79 5.33 -16.53 9.80
N THR A 80 4.41 -15.79 9.19
CA THR A 80 3.32 -16.36 8.40
C THR A 80 3.86 -17.14 7.20
N ALA A 81 4.81 -16.57 6.46
CA ALA A 81 5.41 -17.20 5.30
C ALA A 81 6.17 -18.50 5.68
N GLU A 82 6.97 -18.48 6.75
CA GLU A 82 7.67 -19.67 7.28
C GLU A 82 6.68 -20.79 7.65
N PHE A 83 5.59 -20.44 8.34
CA PHE A 83 4.54 -21.41 8.70
C PHE A 83 3.89 -22.02 7.46
N LEU A 84 3.51 -21.21 6.48
CA LEU A 84 2.86 -21.68 5.25
C LEU A 84 3.80 -22.55 4.40
N VAL A 85 5.09 -22.22 4.31
CA VAL A 85 6.10 -23.05 3.64
C VAL A 85 6.25 -24.39 4.36
N GLY A 86 6.27 -24.39 5.71
CA GLY A 86 6.28 -25.63 6.49
C GLY A 86 5.04 -26.50 6.24
N LYS A 87 3.85 -25.90 6.16
CA LYS A 87 2.60 -26.60 5.81
C LYS A 87 2.59 -27.10 4.36
N LEU A 88 3.22 -26.38 3.45
CA LEU A 88 3.39 -26.82 2.07
C LEU A 88 4.31 -28.05 1.95
N ALA A 89 5.34 -28.14 2.80
CA ALA A 89 6.27 -29.27 2.81
C ALA A 89 5.72 -30.51 3.54
N THR A 90 4.92 -30.34 4.59
CA THR A 90 4.54 -31.43 5.51
C THR A 90 3.04 -31.74 5.57
N GLY A 91 2.19 -30.88 4.99
CA GLY A 91 0.74 -31.02 5.04
C GLY A 91 0.18 -32.09 4.11
N SER A 92 -1.09 -32.46 4.32
CA SER A 92 -1.89 -33.25 3.35
C SER A 92 -2.12 -32.45 2.07
N THR A 93 -2.54 -33.11 0.98
CA THR A 93 -2.77 -32.46 -0.32
C THR A 93 -3.69 -31.24 -0.25
N ASP A 94 -4.72 -31.28 0.59
CA ASP A 94 -5.65 -30.16 0.76
C ASP A 94 -5.01 -28.99 1.53
N ILE A 95 -4.21 -29.30 2.56
CA ILE A 95 -3.44 -28.31 3.32
C ILE A 95 -2.38 -27.67 2.42
N GLN A 96 -1.72 -28.45 1.57
CA GLN A 96 -0.74 -27.93 0.61
C GLN A 96 -1.40 -26.97 -0.39
N ARG A 97 -2.56 -27.33 -0.96
CA ARG A 97 -3.32 -26.45 -1.86
C ARG A 97 -3.73 -25.15 -1.16
N GLN A 98 -4.24 -25.25 0.06
CA GLN A 98 -4.61 -24.06 0.84
C GLN A 98 -3.39 -23.19 1.15
N SER A 99 -2.28 -23.79 1.56
CA SER A 99 -1.03 -23.08 1.85
C SER A 99 -0.50 -22.37 0.61
N ALA A 100 -0.52 -23.03 -0.55
CA ALA A 100 -0.13 -22.42 -1.82
C ALA A 100 -1.05 -21.25 -2.22
N TYR A 101 -2.37 -21.36 -1.97
CA TYR A 101 -3.32 -20.26 -2.20
C TYR A 101 -3.00 -19.05 -1.32
N GLU A 102 -2.74 -19.27 -0.03
CA GLU A 102 -2.41 -18.20 0.91
C GLU A 102 -1.06 -17.53 0.60
N ILE A 103 -0.03 -18.30 0.26
CA ILE A 103 1.26 -17.75 -0.22
C ILE A 103 1.04 -16.88 -1.45
N ARG A 104 0.22 -17.33 -2.41
CA ARG A 104 -0.10 -16.54 -3.61
C ARG A 104 -0.83 -15.24 -3.27
N LEU A 105 -1.76 -15.27 -2.32
CA LEU A 105 -2.47 -14.07 -1.87
C LEU A 105 -1.51 -13.09 -1.18
N LEU A 106 -0.65 -13.59 -0.29
CA LEU A 106 0.38 -12.83 0.41
C LEU A 106 1.37 -12.17 -0.56
N ALA A 107 1.73 -12.87 -1.64
CA ALA A 107 2.57 -12.34 -2.71
C ALA A 107 1.89 -11.23 -3.53
N LYS A 108 0.54 -11.23 -3.66
CA LYS A 108 -0.20 -10.19 -4.41
C LYS A 108 -0.27 -8.87 -3.66
N THR A 109 -0.25 -8.88 -2.33
CA THR A 109 -0.48 -7.68 -1.50
C THR A 109 0.71 -6.71 -1.46
N GLY A 110 1.90 -7.10 -1.92
CA GLY A 110 3.02 -6.15 -2.06
C GLY A 110 4.35 -6.76 -2.52
N MET A 111 5.27 -5.91 -2.99
CA MET A 111 6.63 -6.34 -3.35
C MET A 111 7.44 -6.80 -2.14
N ALA A 112 7.28 -6.15 -0.98
CA ALA A 112 7.98 -6.55 0.24
C ALA A 112 7.62 -7.98 0.67
N ASN A 113 6.35 -8.37 0.54
CA ASN A 113 5.91 -9.72 0.85
C ASN A 113 6.51 -10.75 -0.11
N ARG A 114 6.63 -10.42 -1.41
CA ARG A 114 7.31 -11.29 -2.38
C ARG A 114 8.77 -11.54 -2.01
N GLN A 115 9.46 -10.50 -1.55
CA GLN A 115 10.83 -10.63 -1.10
C GLN A 115 10.93 -11.52 0.15
N ILE A 116 10.08 -11.30 1.14
CA ILE A 116 10.04 -12.13 2.37
C ILE A 116 9.74 -13.60 2.05
N ILE A 117 8.78 -13.87 1.16
CA ILE A 117 8.45 -15.22 0.72
C ILE A 117 9.67 -15.89 0.06
N ALA A 118 10.36 -15.20 -0.84
CA ALA A 118 11.55 -15.72 -1.51
C ALA A 118 12.73 -15.97 -0.55
N GLU A 119 12.82 -15.24 0.56
CA GLU A 119 13.83 -15.45 1.59
C GLU A 119 13.55 -16.70 2.45
N VAL A 120 12.29 -17.10 2.61
CA VAL A 120 11.90 -18.24 3.45
C VAL A 120 11.74 -19.57 2.69
N GLY A 121 11.61 -19.55 1.35
CA GLY A 121 11.47 -20.76 0.54
C GLY A 121 11.26 -20.50 -0.95
#